data_AF-A0A7C5EIR9-F1
#
_entry.id   AF-A0A7C5EIR9-F1
#
_cell.length_a   1.000
_cell.length_b   1.000
_cell.length_c   1.000
_cell.angle_alpha   90.00
_cell.angle_beta   90.00
_cell.angle_gamma   90.00
#
_symmetry.space_group_name_H-M   'P 1'
#
loop_
_entity.id
_entity.type
_entity.pdbx_description
1 polymer ?
#
loop_
_entity_poly.entity_id
_entity_poly.type
_entity_poly.pdbx_seq_one_letter_code
_entity_poly.pdbx_strand_id
1 'polypeptide(L)'
;MKRRASGAAAGPRSARRRLTIAACAPAAHGFASESECALVERVIKGKEGDPERVLRHVDILLDHHMAILKRAAGAGADVAVLPEDATRLGEYIREWKSTRSCGEVTQRAFERFVRRIGCLCRRTGMFVVGGVATEREGRFYNSAVMLDERGVAVASYDKTHLPRAGEHKTYSAGDSLPVFDTCIGKVGFLICWDILFPEAFGELALKGAEIVFQPTFGHWEEWSDAMARVRAMDWSVPLAVSMWGGCACIIDQDGAIAARTGHSPDSLAVATLDLGAPRKFQYFKIDARFEKMAERRPDLYRTHVLDGPRVRDRGETGPGVLKEYHAFGK
;
A
#
# COMPACT_ATOMS: atom_id res chain seq x y z
N MET A 1 -29.57 -43.87 -19.86
CA MET A 1 -28.13 -43.67 -19.61
C MET A 1 -27.90 -42.20 -19.20
N LYS A 2 -28.01 -41.86 -17.91
CA LYS A 2 -27.85 -40.50 -17.38
C LYS A 2 -26.53 -40.44 -16.59
N ARG A 3 -25.50 -39.77 -17.12
CA ARG A 3 -24.27 -39.47 -16.37
C ARG A 3 -24.51 -38.24 -15.51
N ARG A 4 -24.51 -38.41 -14.18
CA ARG A 4 -24.39 -37.30 -13.22
C ARG A 4 -22.94 -36.83 -13.21
N ALA A 5 -22.70 -35.58 -13.62
CA ALA A 5 -21.46 -34.90 -13.32
C ALA A 5 -21.48 -34.52 -11.83
N SER A 6 -20.61 -35.15 -11.05
CA SER A 6 -20.34 -34.75 -9.66
C SER A 6 -19.48 -33.49 -9.67
N GLY A 7 -20.12 -32.32 -9.59
CA GLY A 7 -19.44 -31.10 -9.19
C GLY A 7 -19.07 -31.22 -7.72
N ALA A 8 -17.78 -31.40 -7.43
CA ALA A 8 -17.27 -31.23 -6.10
C ALA A 8 -17.37 -29.74 -5.75
N ALA A 9 -18.38 -29.38 -4.95
CA ALA A 9 -18.45 -28.07 -4.31
C ALA A 9 -17.21 -27.93 -3.42
N ALA A 10 -16.35 -26.96 -3.74
CA ALA A 10 -15.26 -26.58 -2.85
C ALA A 10 -15.87 -26.08 -1.53
N GLY A 11 -15.64 -26.82 -0.45
CA GLY A 11 -16.00 -26.37 0.89
C GLY A 11 -15.30 -25.05 1.25
N PRO A 12 -15.77 -24.33 2.28
CA PRO A 12 -15.14 -23.09 2.73
C PRO A 12 -13.69 -23.37 3.09
N ARG A 13 -12.75 -22.84 2.30
CA ARG A 13 -11.31 -22.89 2.63
C ARG A 13 -11.12 -22.10 3.93
N SER A 14 -10.79 -22.79 5.01
CA SER A 14 -10.33 -22.19 6.26
C SER A 14 -9.26 -21.15 5.94
N ALA A 15 -9.52 -19.86 6.20
CA ALA A 15 -8.53 -18.80 6.06
C ALA A 15 -7.26 -19.18 6.82
N ARG A 16 -6.10 -18.99 6.18
CA ARG A 16 -4.81 -19.24 6.83
C ARG A 16 -4.67 -18.29 8.03
N ARG A 17 -4.63 -18.82 9.25
CA ARG A 17 -4.42 -18.01 10.46
C ARG A 17 -2.99 -17.51 10.61
N ARG A 18 -2.00 -18.26 10.10
CA ARG A 18 -0.61 -17.82 10.05
C ARG A 18 -0.25 -17.38 8.65
N LEU A 19 0.37 -16.21 8.56
CA LEU A 19 0.71 -15.55 7.31
C LEU A 19 2.16 -15.07 7.36
N THR A 20 2.99 -15.61 6.45
CA THR A 20 4.35 -15.11 6.24
C THR A 20 4.32 -13.94 5.28
N ILE A 21 4.74 -12.77 5.76
CA ILE A 21 4.67 -11.51 5.04
C ILE A 21 6.10 -11.07 4.71
N ALA A 22 6.31 -10.59 3.48
CA ALA A 22 7.51 -9.89 3.08
C ALA A 22 7.20 -8.44 2.71
N ALA A 23 7.65 -7.49 3.53
CA ALA A 23 7.58 -6.08 3.18
C ALA A 23 8.88 -5.67 2.46
N CYS A 24 8.75 -5.20 1.21
CA CYS A 24 9.89 -4.95 0.34
C CYS A 24 10.43 -3.52 0.50
N ALA A 25 11.75 -3.37 0.36
CA ALA A 25 12.41 -2.08 0.35
C ALA A 25 13.38 -1.89 -0.84
N PRO A 26 12.88 -1.84 -2.09
CA PRO A 26 13.72 -1.58 -3.27
C PRO A 26 14.46 -0.26 -3.16
N ALA A 27 15.70 -0.21 -3.66
CA ALA A 27 16.45 1.03 -3.82
C ALA A 27 15.65 2.06 -4.64
N ALA A 28 15.62 3.32 -4.19
CA ALA A 28 14.97 4.40 -4.92
C ALA A 28 15.75 4.82 -6.19
N HIS A 29 17.07 4.60 -6.19
CA HIS A 29 18.03 4.95 -7.23
C HIS A 29 19.18 3.92 -7.27
N GLY A 30 19.93 3.87 -8.38
CA GLY A 30 21.18 3.10 -8.47
C GLY A 30 21.02 1.60 -8.71
N PHE A 31 19.85 1.13 -9.14
CA PHE A 31 19.56 -0.28 -9.43
C PHE A 31 19.66 -0.66 -10.92
N ALA A 32 20.01 0.29 -11.79
CA ALA A 32 20.09 0.11 -13.24
C ALA A 32 21.49 0.47 -13.76
N SER A 33 21.81 0.12 -15.00
CA SER A 33 23.06 0.57 -15.64
C SER A 33 23.12 2.10 -15.77
N GLU A 34 24.30 2.67 -16.04
CA GLU A 34 24.49 4.12 -16.11
C GLU A 34 23.57 4.79 -17.14
N SER A 35 23.46 4.21 -18.33
CA SER A 35 22.59 4.72 -19.40
C SER A 35 21.10 4.60 -19.05
N GLU A 36 20.72 3.54 -18.35
CA GLU A 36 19.37 3.35 -17.83
C GLU A 36 19.04 4.28 -16.67
N CYS A 37 20.01 4.58 -15.80
CA CYS A 37 19.84 5.52 -14.69
C CYS A 37 19.47 6.92 -15.20
N ALA A 38 20.08 7.37 -16.30
CA ALA A 38 19.71 8.64 -16.92
C ALA A 38 18.25 8.65 -17.44
N LEU A 39 17.80 7.55 -18.04
CA LEU A 39 16.39 7.40 -18.45
C LEU A 39 15.45 7.38 -17.23
N VAL A 40 15.78 6.57 -16.23
CA VAL A 40 15.03 6.45 -14.97
C VAL A 40 14.87 7.82 -14.32
N GLU A 41 15.95 8.59 -14.22
CA GLU A 41 15.93 9.93 -13.65
C GLU A 41 15.06 10.89 -14.46
N ARG A 42 15.11 10.84 -15.80
CA ARG A 42 14.25 11.68 -16.66
C ARG A 42 12.78 11.39 -16.45
N VAL A 43 12.38 10.11 -16.42
CA VAL A 43 10.97 9.71 -16.23
C VAL A 43 10.49 10.08 -14.83
N ILE A 44 11.29 9.77 -13.80
CA ILE A 44 10.99 10.13 -12.40
C ILE A 44 10.88 11.65 -12.23
N LYS A 45 11.56 12.47 -13.03
CA LYS A 45 11.45 13.94 -12.96
C LYS A 45 10.38 14.51 -13.90
N GLY A 46 9.57 13.67 -14.55
CA GLY A 46 8.56 14.08 -15.54
C GLY A 46 9.14 14.68 -16.84
N LYS A 47 10.45 14.59 -17.05
CA LYS A 47 11.18 15.21 -18.18
C LYS A 47 11.21 14.34 -19.44
N GLU A 48 10.62 13.16 -19.40
CA GLU A 48 10.52 12.25 -20.54
C GLU A 48 9.05 12.08 -20.92
N GLY A 49 8.73 12.45 -22.18
CA GLY A 49 7.37 12.38 -22.72
C GLY A 49 7.15 11.27 -23.73
N ASP A 50 8.24 10.65 -24.23
CA ASP A 50 8.16 9.58 -25.22
C ASP A 50 7.55 8.30 -24.61
N PRO A 51 6.38 7.83 -25.10
CA PRO A 51 5.68 6.70 -24.51
C PRO A 51 6.51 5.42 -24.40
N GLU A 52 7.32 5.11 -25.42
CA GLU A 52 8.10 3.87 -25.44
C GLU A 52 9.31 3.94 -24.51
N ARG A 53 9.91 5.13 -24.33
CA ARG A 53 10.95 5.35 -23.31
C ARG A 53 10.40 5.26 -21.89
N VAL A 54 9.22 5.83 -21.63
CA VAL A 54 8.55 5.71 -20.32
C VAL A 54 8.22 4.25 -20.02
N LEU A 55 7.71 3.51 -21.00
CA LEU A 55 7.43 2.09 -20.84
C LEU A 55 8.69 1.22 -20.68
N ARG A 56 9.80 1.59 -21.33
CA ARG A 56 11.11 0.97 -21.07
C ARG A 56 11.57 1.19 -19.64
N HIS A 57 11.38 2.39 -19.10
CA HIS A 57 11.63 2.67 -17.67
C HIS A 57 10.78 1.77 -16.76
N VAL A 58 9.49 1.60 -17.07
CA VAL A 58 8.62 0.67 -16.35
C VAL A 58 9.16 -0.76 -16.40
N ASP A 59 9.68 -1.22 -17.54
CA ASP A 59 10.28 -2.55 -17.63
C ASP A 59 11.49 -2.70 -16.70
N ILE A 60 12.38 -1.71 -16.66
CA ILE A 60 13.56 -1.69 -15.78
C ILE A 60 13.14 -1.79 -14.31
N LEU A 61 12.15 -1.02 -13.89
CA LEU A 61 11.61 -1.09 -12.53
C LEU A 61 10.99 -2.44 -12.21
N LEU A 62 10.23 -3.00 -13.14
CA LEU A 62 9.63 -4.33 -12.96
C LEU A 62 10.70 -5.42 -12.88
N ASP A 63 11.82 -5.32 -13.60
CA ASP A 63 12.95 -6.24 -13.44
C ASP A 63 13.54 -6.18 -12.03
N HIS A 64 13.72 -4.97 -11.50
CA HIS A 64 14.21 -4.74 -10.14
C HIS A 64 13.24 -5.31 -9.08
N HIS A 65 11.95 -4.99 -9.17
CA HIS A 65 10.93 -5.55 -8.28
C HIS A 65 10.88 -7.08 -8.36
N MET A 66 10.98 -7.65 -9.55
CA MET A 66 10.96 -9.10 -9.73
C MET A 66 12.16 -9.78 -9.06
N ALA A 67 13.34 -9.15 -9.01
CA ALA A 67 14.48 -9.68 -8.27
C ALA A 67 14.21 -9.75 -6.76
N ILE A 68 13.58 -8.70 -6.21
CA ILE A 68 13.20 -8.63 -4.79
C ILE A 68 12.08 -9.61 -4.46
N LEU A 69 11.05 -9.69 -5.30
CA LEU A 69 9.94 -10.63 -5.11
C LEU A 69 10.38 -12.09 -5.19
N LYS A 70 11.38 -12.43 -6.03
CA LYS A 70 11.98 -13.77 -6.04
C LYS A 70 12.66 -14.11 -4.71
N ARG A 71 13.32 -13.13 -4.09
CA ARG A 71 13.92 -13.31 -2.75
C ARG A 71 12.84 -13.47 -1.68
N ALA A 72 11.75 -12.70 -1.75
CA ALA A 72 10.60 -12.87 -0.87
C ALA A 72 9.98 -14.28 -0.99
N ALA A 73 9.78 -14.77 -2.21
CA ALA A 73 9.32 -16.13 -2.46
C ALA A 73 10.32 -17.18 -1.91
N GLY A 74 11.62 -16.97 -2.09
CA GLY A 74 12.67 -17.83 -1.54
C GLY A 74 12.70 -17.86 0.00
N ALA A 75 12.22 -16.79 0.65
CA ALA A 75 12.04 -16.72 2.10
C ALA A 75 10.72 -17.35 2.58
N GLY A 76 9.93 -17.96 1.69
CA GLY A 76 8.67 -18.61 2.04
C GLY A 76 7.52 -17.64 2.32
N ALA A 77 7.56 -16.42 1.76
CA ALA A 77 6.47 -15.46 1.90
C ALA A 77 5.18 -15.96 1.23
N ASP A 78 4.07 -15.86 1.97
CA ASP A 78 2.73 -16.09 1.46
C ASP A 78 2.21 -14.84 0.74
N VAL A 79 2.63 -13.66 1.20
CA VAL A 79 2.34 -12.36 0.58
C VAL A 79 3.57 -11.46 0.61
N ALA A 80 3.84 -10.79 -0.51
CA ALA A 80 4.85 -9.74 -0.60
C ALA A 80 4.20 -8.38 -0.90
N VAL A 81 4.70 -7.32 -0.28
CA VAL A 81 4.21 -5.95 -0.45
C VAL A 81 5.30 -5.13 -1.09
N LEU A 82 5.03 -4.56 -2.26
CA LEU A 82 5.86 -3.57 -2.94
C LEU A 82 5.48 -2.14 -2.49
N PRO A 83 6.40 -1.17 -2.65
CA PRO A 83 6.12 0.21 -2.27
C PRO A 83 5.04 0.88 -3.12
N GLU A 84 4.68 2.10 -2.71
CA GLU A 84 3.84 3.01 -3.49
C GLU A 84 4.52 3.40 -4.80
N ASP A 85 3.72 3.59 -5.85
CA ASP A 85 4.18 3.96 -7.20
C ASP A 85 5.35 3.09 -7.68
N ALA A 86 5.16 1.76 -7.63
CA ALA A 86 6.10 0.75 -8.09
C ALA A 86 6.55 0.95 -9.55
N THR A 87 5.70 1.59 -10.37
CA THR A 87 5.98 1.96 -11.77
C THR A 87 6.61 3.35 -11.94
N ARG A 88 6.72 4.14 -10.86
CA ARG A 88 7.26 5.52 -10.79
C ARG A 88 6.66 6.46 -11.85
N LEU A 89 5.35 6.39 -12.05
CA LEU A 89 4.65 7.18 -13.07
C LEU A 89 4.06 8.48 -12.54
N GLY A 90 4.06 8.75 -11.23
CA GLY A 90 3.36 9.93 -10.69
C GLY A 90 3.81 11.26 -11.30
N GLU A 91 5.11 11.42 -11.52
CA GLU A 91 5.68 12.65 -12.09
C GLU A 91 5.43 12.75 -13.60
N TYR A 92 5.49 11.63 -14.32
CA TYR A 92 5.07 11.54 -15.72
C TYR A 92 3.59 11.93 -15.86
N ILE A 93 2.71 11.35 -15.05
CA ILE A 93 1.27 11.67 -15.09
C ILE A 93 1.06 13.14 -14.78
N ARG A 94 1.76 13.72 -13.79
CA ARG A 94 1.58 15.14 -13.45
C ARG A 94 1.86 16.05 -14.64
N GLU A 95 2.96 15.83 -15.33
CA GLU A 95 3.39 16.67 -16.46
C GLU A 95 2.57 16.40 -17.74
N TRP A 96 2.17 15.14 -17.97
CA TRP A 96 1.61 14.71 -19.25
C TRP A 96 0.12 14.33 -19.21
N LYS A 97 -0.59 14.45 -18.08
CA LYS A 97 -2.00 14.02 -17.92
C LYS A 97 -2.99 14.56 -18.96
N SER A 98 -2.71 15.70 -19.59
CA SER A 98 -3.58 16.29 -20.61
C SER A 98 -3.38 15.67 -22.00
N THR A 99 -2.39 14.80 -22.18
CA THR A 99 -2.16 14.11 -23.45
C THR A 99 -2.91 12.79 -23.48
N ARG A 100 -3.39 12.41 -24.67
CA ARG A 100 -4.00 11.09 -24.90
C ARG A 100 -3.01 9.95 -24.58
N SER A 101 -1.74 10.15 -24.91
CA SER A 101 -0.70 9.14 -24.71
C SER A 101 -0.47 8.83 -23.23
N CYS A 102 -0.70 9.77 -22.31
CA CYS A 102 -0.53 9.52 -20.88
C CYS A 102 -1.45 8.39 -20.38
N GLY A 103 -2.74 8.41 -20.75
CA GLY A 103 -3.68 7.36 -20.38
C GLY A 103 -3.26 5.99 -20.93
N GLU A 104 -2.90 5.95 -22.22
CA GLU A 104 -2.43 4.73 -22.88
C GLU A 104 -1.15 4.17 -22.24
N VAL A 105 -0.20 5.03 -21.85
CA VAL A 105 1.03 4.63 -21.16
C VAL A 105 0.72 4.09 -19.77
N THR A 106 -0.12 4.76 -18.98
CA THR A 106 -0.50 4.28 -17.65
C THR A 106 -1.20 2.93 -17.71
N GLN A 107 -2.13 2.74 -18.65
CA GLN A 107 -2.79 1.46 -18.85
C GLN A 107 -1.80 0.36 -19.25
N ARG A 108 -0.94 0.60 -20.23
CA ARG A 108 0.09 -0.37 -20.67
C ARG A 108 1.08 -0.70 -19.55
N ALA A 109 1.45 0.27 -18.72
CA ALA A 109 2.30 0.04 -17.56
C ALA A 109 1.62 -0.85 -16.51
N PHE A 110 0.36 -0.60 -16.21
CA PHE A 110 -0.44 -1.44 -15.32
C PHE A 110 -0.58 -2.88 -15.86
N GLU A 111 -0.89 -3.04 -17.14
CA GLU A 111 -0.96 -4.36 -17.79
C GLU A 111 0.37 -5.12 -17.72
N ARG A 112 1.50 -4.42 -17.91
CA ARG A 112 2.84 -5.00 -17.76
C ARG A 112 3.10 -5.44 -16.32
N PHE A 113 2.73 -4.63 -15.33
CA PHE A 113 2.81 -4.97 -13.90
C PHE A 113 2.03 -6.26 -13.61
N VAL A 114 0.74 -6.29 -13.95
CA VAL A 114 -0.15 -7.45 -13.71
C VAL A 114 0.39 -8.70 -14.42
N ARG A 115 0.79 -8.59 -15.70
CA ARG A 115 1.30 -9.72 -16.48
C ARG A 115 2.58 -10.32 -15.88
N ARG A 116 3.57 -9.47 -15.56
CA ARG A 116 4.90 -9.92 -15.12
C ARG A 116 4.86 -10.47 -13.70
N ILE A 117 4.25 -9.73 -12.77
CA ILE A 117 4.16 -10.14 -11.37
C ILE A 117 3.15 -11.28 -11.21
N GLY A 118 2.03 -11.26 -11.95
CA GLY A 118 1.07 -12.37 -11.93
C GLY A 118 1.68 -13.69 -12.42
N CYS A 119 2.64 -13.64 -13.35
CA CYS A 119 3.42 -14.82 -13.73
C CYS A 119 4.26 -15.38 -12.57
N LEU A 120 4.87 -14.50 -11.76
CA LEU A 120 5.56 -14.92 -10.55
C LEU A 120 4.60 -15.53 -9.54
N CYS A 121 3.47 -14.88 -9.26
CA CYS A 121 2.46 -15.35 -8.32
C CYS A 121 1.99 -16.77 -8.65
N ARG A 122 1.70 -17.05 -9.93
CA ARG A 122 1.33 -18.41 -10.40
C ARG A 122 2.40 -19.47 -10.14
N ARG A 123 3.67 -19.07 -10.25
CA ARG A 123 4.81 -20.00 -10.10
C ARG A 123 5.13 -20.30 -8.64
N THR A 124 4.91 -19.32 -7.76
CA THR A 124 5.30 -19.41 -6.35
C THR A 124 4.13 -19.67 -5.41
N GLY A 125 2.90 -19.46 -5.85
CA GLY A 125 1.71 -19.47 -5.00
C GLY A 125 1.60 -18.25 -4.07
N MET A 126 2.47 -17.25 -4.24
CA MET A 126 2.56 -16.07 -3.39
C MET A 126 1.61 -14.97 -3.90
N PHE A 127 0.98 -14.27 -2.96
CA PHE A 127 0.24 -13.04 -3.23
C PHE A 127 1.20 -11.85 -3.37
N VAL A 128 0.86 -10.88 -4.21
CA VAL A 128 1.64 -9.63 -4.29
C VAL A 128 0.73 -8.42 -4.21
N VAL A 129 1.03 -7.53 -3.28
CA VAL A 129 0.45 -6.18 -3.22
C VAL A 129 1.46 -5.21 -3.84
N GLY A 130 1.01 -4.32 -4.72
CA GLY A 130 1.85 -3.21 -5.17
C GLY A 130 1.07 -1.93 -5.36
N GLY A 131 1.72 -0.81 -5.01
CA GLY A 131 1.21 0.52 -5.36
C GLY A 131 1.52 0.82 -6.82
N VAL A 132 0.51 1.18 -7.61
CA VAL A 132 0.63 1.43 -9.05
C VAL A 132 -0.32 2.55 -9.47
N ALA A 133 0.06 3.30 -10.49
CA ALA A 133 -0.87 4.21 -11.12
C ALA A 133 -1.88 3.42 -11.97
N THR A 134 -3.17 3.73 -11.83
CA THR A 134 -4.22 3.19 -12.70
C THR A 134 -4.93 4.32 -13.43
N GLU A 135 -5.55 3.98 -14.56
CA GLU A 135 -6.36 4.90 -15.36
C GLU A 135 -7.77 4.30 -15.52
N ARG A 136 -8.77 5.17 -15.32
CA ARG A 136 -10.20 4.88 -15.51
C ARG A 136 -10.89 6.15 -16.02
N GLU A 137 -11.49 6.09 -17.21
CA GLU A 137 -12.36 7.15 -17.74
C GLU A 137 -11.68 8.54 -17.79
N GLY A 138 -10.40 8.59 -18.17
CA GLY A 138 -9.59 9.80 -18.22
C GLY A 138 -9.11 10.30 -16.86
N ARG A 139 -9.38 9.56 -15.78
CA ARG A 139 -8.90 9.86 -14.42
C ARG A 139 -7.77 8.91 -14.05
N PHE A 140 -6.77 9.46 -13.37
CA PHE A 140 -5.64 8.70 -12.86
C PHE A 140 -5.78 8.51 -11.36
N TYR A 141 -5.42 7.33 -10.85
CA TYR A 141 -5.48 7.01 -9.43
C TYR A 141 -4.14 6.43 -8.96
N ASN A 142 -3.81 6.72 -7.70
CA ASN A 142 -2.76 6.01 -6.98
C ASN A 142 -3.40 4.83 -6.28
N SER A 143 -3.15 3.62 -6.78
CA SER A 143 -3.89 2.42 -6.37
C SER A 143 -2.98 1.39 -5.72
N ALA A 144 -3.46 0.71 -4.69
CA ALA A 144 -2.89 -0.52 -4.17
C ALA A 144 -3.64 -1.70 -4.79
N VAL A 145 -2.94 -2.56 -5.52
CA VAL A 145 -3.52 -3.72 -6.20
C VAL A 145 -2.92 -5.00 -5.66
N MET A 146 -3.78 -5.97 -5.34
CA MET A 146 -3.39 -7.30 -4.89
C MET A 146 -3.59 -8.33 -6.00
N LEU A 147 -2.52 -9.02 -6.37
CA LEU A 147 -2.53 -10.20 -7.21
C LEU A 147 -2.57 -11.46 -6.35
N ASP A 148 -3.47 -12.39 -6.68
CA ASP A 148 -3.61 -13.68 -5.98
C ASP A 148 -2.60 -14.74 -6.46
N GLU A 149 -2.69 -15.94 -5.90
CA GLU A 149 -1.84 -17.08 -6.27
C GLU A 149 -2.04 -17.53 -7.73
N ARG A 150 -3.12 -17.11 -8.39
CA ARG A 150 -3.40 -17.36 -9.82
C ARG A 150 -2.88 -16.22 -10.70
N GLY A 151 -2.32 -15.18 -10.09
CA GLY A 151 -1.80 -13.99 -10.74
C GLY A 151 -2.89 -13.10 -11.33
N VAL A 152 -4.10 -13.13 -10.76
CA VAL A 152 -5.19 -12.21 -11.13
C VAL A 152 -5.37 -11.14 -10.06
N ALA A 153 -5.74 -9.93 -10.47
CA ALA A 153 -6.04 -8.86 -9.53
C ALA A 153 -7.35 -9.15 -8.80
N VAL A 154 -7.27 -9.35 -7.48
CA VAL A 154 -8.42 -9.71 -6.61
C VAL A 154 -8.84 -8.60 -5.67
N ALA A 155 -7.98 -7.58 -5.50
CA ALA A 155 -8.31 -6.38 -4.74
C ALA A 155 -7.66 -5.15 -5.38
N SER A 156 -8.35 -4.01 -5.30
CA SER A 156 -7.87 -2.72 -5.75
C SER A 156 -8.43 -1.63 -4.85
N TYR A 157 -7.55 -0.80 -4.29
CA TYR A 157 -7.91 0.34 -3.45
C TYR A 157 -7.27 1.60 -4.03
N ASP A 158 -8.06 2.66 -4.21
CA ASP A 158 -7.56 3.96 -4.65
C ASP A 158 -7.36 4.88 -3.45
N LYS A 159 -6.18 5.51 -3.37
CA LYS A 159 -5.79 6.39 -2.26
C LYS A 159 -6.85 7.46 -2.01
N THR A 160 -7.35 7.53 -0.79
CA THR A 160 -8.45 8.44 -0.41
C THR A 160 -7.92 9.80 0.06
N HIS A 161 -6.77 9.83 0.73
CA HIS A 161 -6.18 11.06 1.25
C HIS A 161 -4.97 11.49 0.41
N LEU A 162 -5.22 12.39 -0.54
CA LEU A 162 -4.16 12.98 -1.36
C LEU A 162 -3.53 14.20 -0.68
N PRO A 163 -2.21 14.23 -0.44
CA PRO A 163 -1.49 15.43 -0.02
C PRO A 163 -1.81 16.66 -0.89
N ARG A 164 -2.19 17.76 -0.24
CA ARG A 164 -2.32 19.08 -0.90
C ARG A 164 -0.98 19.61 -1.41
N ALA A 165 0.14 19.05 -0.97
CA ALA A 165 1.49 19.40 -1.42
C ALA A 165 1.89 18.76 -2.76
N GLY A 166 0.94 18.48 -3.66
CA GLY A 166 1.24 18.10 -5.05
C GLY A 166 0.42 16.94 -5.59
N GLU A 167 0.21 15.88 -4.80
CA GLU A 167 -0.39 14.64 -5.31
C GLU A 167 -1.82 14.80 -5.83
N HIS A 168 -2.62 15.67 -5.20
CA HIS A 168 -3.96 16.05 -5.67
C HIS A 168 -3.99 16.69 -7.08
N LYS A 169 -2.83 17.15 -7.61
CA LYS A 169 -2.71 17.65 -8.98
C LYS A 169 -2.47 16.53 -9.99
N THR A 170 -2.02 15.37 -9.53
CA THR A 170 -1.67 14.21 -10.34
C THR A 170 -2.83 13.20 -10.38
N TYR A 171 -3.36 12.85 -9.21
CA TYR A 171 -4.33 11.77 -9.06
C TYR A 171 -5.69 12.27 -8.58
N SER A 172 -6.72 11.50 -8.90
CA SER A 172 -8.06 11.59 -8.31
C SER A 172 -8.08 10.80 -7.00
N ALA A 173 -8.82 11.29 -6.02
CA ALA A 173 -9.00 10.58 -4.76
C ALA A 173 -9.98 9.41 -4.93
N GLY A 174 -9.70 8.30 -4.25
CA GLY A 174 -10.67 7.24 -4.02
C GLY A 174 -11.84 7.72 -3.15
N ASP A 175 -12.94 6.97 -3.18
CA ASP A 175 -14.20 7.32 -2.53
C ASP A 175 -14.60 6.35 -1.40
N SER A 176 -13.79 5.32 -1.14
CA SER A 176 -14.14 4.25 -0.22
C SER A 176 -12.92 3.60 0.42
N LEU A 177 -13.15 2.99 1.60
CA LEU A 177 -12.18 2.18 2.35
C LEU A 177 -12.68 0.73 2.42
N PRO A 178 -12.53 -0.06 1.34
CA PRO A 178 -13.01 -1.44 1.28
C PRO A 178 -12.10 -2.42 2.05
N VAL A 179 -12.72 -3.50 2.53
CA VAL A 179 -12.03 -4.70 3.04
C VAL A 179 -12.34 -5.85 2.08
N PHE A 180 -11.30 -6.57 1.67
CA PHE A 180 -11.40 -7.64 0.69
C PHE A 180 -11.30 -8.99 1.38
N ASP A 181 -12.26 -9.88 1.13
CA ASP A 181 -12.24 -11.25 1.63
C ASP A 181 -11.38 -12.12 0.69
N THR A 182 -10.25 -12.62 1.21
CA THR A 182 -9.27 -13.40 0.44
C THR A 182 -8.97 -14.71 1.15
N CYS A 183 -8.30 -15.66 0.48
CA CYS A 183 -7.95 -16.93 1.11
C CYS A 183 -6.89 -16.80 2.23
N ILE A 184 -6.21 -15.66 2.31
CA ILE A 184 -5.24 -15.33 3.36
C ILE A 184 -5.85 -14.46 4.48
N GLY A 185 -7.18 -14.26 4.46
CA GLY A 185 -7.92 -13.45 5.42
C GLY A 185 -8.52 -12.19 4.81
N LYS A 186 -9.18 -11.39 5.64
CA LYS A 186 -9.75 -10.10 5.27
C LYS A 186 -8.67 -9.03 5.26
N VAL A 187 -8.40 -8.44 4.11
CA VAL A 187 -7.29 -7.49 3.93
C VAL A 187 -7.80 -6.08 3.67
N GLY A 188 -7.13 -5.09 4.27
CA GLY A 188 -7.34 -3.67 3.98
C GLY A 188 -6.07 -3.03 3.39
N PHE A 189 -6.23 -1.86 2.77
CA PHE A 189 -5.13 -1.08 2.22
C PHE A 189 -5.20 0.36 2.69
N LEU A 190 -4.03 0.93 2.99
CA LEU A 190 -3.84 2.36 3.16
C LEU A 190 -2.57 2.72 2.40
N ILE A 191 -2.55 3.80 1.63
CA ILE A 191 -1.37 4.17 0.86
C ILE A 191 -0.75 5.40 1.52
N CYS A 192 0.51 5.26 1.96
CA CYS A 192 1.34 6.36 2.43
C CYS A 192 0.59 7.35 3.34
N TRP A 193 0.21 8.51 2.81
CA TRP A 193 -0.48 9.61 3.49
C TRP A 193 -1.77 9.20 4.22
N ASP A 194 -2.47 8.15 3.77
CA ASP A 194 -3.68 7.65 4.42
C ASP A 194 -3.47 7.29 5.91
N ILE A 195 -2.27 6.84 6.28
CA ILE A 195 -1.96 6.40 7.65
C ILE A 195 -2.03 7.54 8.68
N LEU A 196 -1.88 8.80 8.22
CA LEU A 196 -1.99 9.99 9.06
C LEU A 196 -3.41 10.19 9.61
N PHE A 197 -4.41 9.54 9.02
CA PHE A 197 -5.82 9.65 9.38
C PHE A 197 -6.24 8.40 10.16
N PRO A 198 -6.21 8.42 11.51
CA PRO A 198 -6.53 7.24 12.33
C PRO A 198 -7.92 6.67 12.04
N GLU A 199 -8.87 7.51 11.63
CA GLU A 199 -10.21 7.13 11.23
C GLU A 199 -10.21 6.17 10.05
N ALA A 200 -9.29 6.34 9.09
CA ALA A 200 -9.19 5.47 7.92
C ALA A 200 -8.77 4.05 8.32
N PHE A 201 -7.78 3.92 9.21
CA PHE A 201 -7.37 2.63 9.75
C PHE A 201 -8.49 2.00 10.59
N GLY A 202 -9.14 2.81 11.42
CA GLY A 202 -10.26 2.36 12.25
C GLY A 202 -11.44 1.84 11.44
N GLU A 203 -11.78 2.51 10.35
CA GLU A 203 -12.85 2.09 9.43
C GLU A 203 -12.55 0.71 8.82
N LEU A 204 -11.31 0.44 8.40
CA LEU A 204 -10.91 -0.89 7.92
C LEU A 204 -11.02 -1.94 9.02
N ALA A 205 -10.56 -1.63 10.24
CA ALA A 205 -10.65 -2.54 11.37
C ALA A 205 -12.10 -2.88 11.74
N LEU A 206 -13.00 -1.89 11.68
CA LEU A 206 -14.43 -2.05 11.94
C LEU A 206 -15.15 -2.86 10.87
N LYS A 207 -14.73 -2.72 9.61
CA LYS A 207 -15.16 -3.58 8.50
C LYS A 207 -14.59 -5.00 8.57
N GLY A 208 -13.77 -5.29 9.58
CA GLY A 208 -13.28 -6.62 9.89
C GLY A 208 -11.96 -6.97 9.22
N ALA A 209 -11.14 -5.98 8.82
CA ALA A 209 -9.79 -6.25 8.34
C ALA A 209 -8.99 -7.04 9.39
N GLU A 210 -8.30 -8.08 8.97
CA GLU A 210 -7.41 -8.91 9.78
C GLU A 210 -5.95 -8.48 9.61
N ILE A 211 -5.63 -7.74 8.54
CA ILE A 211 -4.34 -7.11 8.29
C ILE A 211 -4.53 -5.92 7.34
N VAL A 212 -3.70 -4.88 7.50
CA VAL A 212 -3.60 -3.76 6.56
C VAL A 212 -2.24 -3.79 5.86
N PHE A 213 -2.22 -3.67 4.53
CA PHE A 213 -1.01 -3.50 3.73
C PHE A 213 -0.84 -2.04 3.34
N GLN A 214 0.36 -1.50 3.53
CA GLN A 214 0.68 -0.10 3.31
C GLN A 214 1.88 0.11 2.36
N PRO A 215 1.63 0.13 1.04
CA PRO A 215 2.59 0.68 0.08
C PRO A 215 2.86 2.17 0.40
N THR A 216 4.13 2.55 0.51
CA THR A 216 4.52 3.90 0.95
C THR A 216 5.67 4.49 0.13
N PHE A 217 5.61 5.79 -0.15
CA PHE A 217 6.66 6.59 -0.75
C PHE A 217 7.07 7.72 0.22
N GLY A 218 8.01 7.43 1.12
CA GLY A 218 8.59 8.42 2.04
C GLY A 218 8.58 7.99 3.51
N HIS A 219 9.58 8.45 4.27
CA HIS A 219 9.77 8.14 5.68
C HIS A 219 9.99 9.43 6.47
N TRP A 220 9.39 9.51 7.65
CA TRP A 220 9.52 10.63 8.60
C TRP A 220 10.22 10.13 9.87
N GLU A 221 11.29 9.35 9.67
CA GLU A 221 12.12 8.78 10.74
C GLU A 221 11.28 8.14 11.87
N GLU A 222 11.55 8.51 13.12
CA GLU A 222 10.90 7.95 14.31
C GLU A 222 9.37 8.14 14.31
N TRP A 223 8.86 9.18 13.65
CA TRP A 223 7.42 9.46 13.60
C TRP A 223 6.67 8.42 12.77
N SER A 224 7.26 7.94 11.67
CA SER A 224 6.64 6.92 10.82
C SER A 224 6.50 5.61 11.57
N ASP A 225 7.55 5.20 12.28
CA ASP A 225 7.55 4.00 13.12
C ASP A 225 6.53 4.10 14.26
N ALA A 226 6.55 5.21 15.01
CA ALA A 226 5.65 5.42 16.13
C ALA A 226 4.18 5.39 15.67
N MET A 227 3.87 6.09 14.58
CA MET A 227 2.53 6.13 14.02
C MET A 227 2.07 4.74 13.56
N ALA A 228 2.87 4.03 12.76
CA ALA A 228 2.51 2.72 12.26
C ALA A 228 2.21 1.74 13.41
N ARG A 229 3.01 1.79 14.48
CA ARG A 229 2.81 0.98 15.70
C ARG A 229 1.53 1.34 16.43
N VAL A 230 1.28 2.64 16.63
CA VAL A 230 0.06 3.12 17.30
C VAL A 230 -1.18 2.73 16.51
N ARG A 231 -1.17 2.87 15.18
CA ARG A 231 -2.31 2.48 14.32
C ARG A 231 -2.65 0.99 14.44
N ALA A 232 -1.63 0.15 14.40
CA ALA A 232 -1.82 -1.29 14.58
C ALA A 232 -2.33 -1.64 15.98
N MET A 233 -1.78 -1.01 17.02
CA MET A 233 -2.13 -1.25 18.43
C MET A 233 -3.53 -0.75 18.80
N ASP A 234 -3.90 0.46 18.35
CA ASP A 234 -5.18 1.10 18.66
C ASP A 234 -6.34 0.19 18.24
N TRP A 235 -6.23 -0.38 17.05
CA TRP A 235 -7.28 -1.18 16.42
C TRP A 235 -7.03 -2.69 16.49
N SER A 236 -5.90 -3.11 17.07
CA SER A 236 -5.48 -4.50 17.21
C SER A 236 -5.47 -5.29 15.90
N VAL A 237 -5.01 -4.63 14.84
CA VAL A 237 -4.89 -5.15 13.46
C VAL A 237 -3.44 -4.96 12.99
N PRO A 238 -2.73 -6.03 12.61
CA PRO A 238 -1.39 -5.96 12.05
C PRO A 238 -1.28 -5.05 10.83
N LEU A 239 -0.08 -4.52 10.63
CA LEU A 239 0.26 -3.60 9.54
C LEU A 239 1.59 -4.02 8.90
N ALA A 240 1.63 -4.07 7.57
CA ALA A 240 2.86 -4.27 6.82
C ALA A 240 3.14 -3.07 5.91
N VAL A 241 4.24 -2.37 6.19
CA VAL A 241 4.65 -1.14 5.49
C VAL A 241 5.79 -1.48 4.55
N SER A 242 5.61 -1.19 3.26
CA SER A 242 6.66 -1.32 2.24
C SER A 242 7.02 0.05 1.71
N MET A 243 8.31 0.29 1.45
CA MET A 243 8.80 1.63 1.12
C MET A 243 10.05 1.61 0.26
N TRP A 244 10.23 2.61 -0.60
CA TRP A 244 11.48 2.80 -1.34
C TRP A 244 12.65 3.18 -0.42
N GLY A 245 13.83 2.63 -0.70
CA GLY A 245 15.12 3.01 -0.11
C GLY A 245 15.40 2.44 1.29
N GLY A 246 14.45 1.75 1.91
CA GLY A 246 14.58 1.23 3.27
C GLY A 246 13.27 1.34 4.03
N CYS A 247 13.35 1.24 5.35
CA CYS A 247 12.31 1.47 6.35
C CYS A 247 11.02 0.68 6.18
N ALA A 248 11.06 -0.43 5.43
CA ALA A 248 9.97 -1.39 5.42
C ALA A 248 9.91 -2.11 6.76
N CYS A 249 8.71 -2.32 7.27
CA CYS A 249 8.49 -2.99 8.55
C CYS A 249 7.18 -3.77 8.58
N ILE A 250 7.14 -4.76 9.47
CA ILE A 250 5.96 -5.56 9.76
C ILE A 250 5.67 -5.39 11.25
N ILE A 251 4.45 -5.02 11.56
CA ILE A 251 3.99 -4.69 12.92
C ILE A 251 2.84 -5.63 13.26
N ASP A 252 2.93 -6.27 14.44
CA ASP A 252 1.89 -7.16 14.95
C ASP A 252 0.69 -6.38 15.53
N GLN A 253 -0.35 -7.12 15.91
CA GLN A 253 -1.58 -6.57 16.48
C GLN A 253 -1.41 -5.85 17.83
N ASP A 254 -0.25 -5.99 18.49
CA ASP A 254 0.06 -5.33 19.75
C ASP A 254 0.99 -4.11 19.55
N GLY A 255 1.29 -3.76 18.29
CA GLY A 255 2.18 -2.66 17.95
C GLY A 255 3.67 -2.99 18.10
N ALA A 256 4.04 -4.27 18.22
CA ALA A 256 5.45 -4.67 18.22
C ALA A 256 5.95 -4.84 16.78
N ILE A 257 7.18 -4.39 16.53
CA ILE A 257 7.82 -4.58 15.22
C ILE A 257 8.34 -6.01 15.15
N ALA A 258 7.72 -6.83 14.29
CA ALA A 258 8.12 -8.22 14.07
C ALA A 258 9.35 -8.32 13.16
N ALA A 259 9.47 -7.43 12.17
CA ALA A 259 10.65 -7.34 11.29
C ALA A 259 10.79 -5.92 10.73
N ARG A 260 12.03 -5.51 10.42
CA ARG A 260 12.32 -4.24 9.75
C ARG A 260 13.59 -4.31 8.91
N THR A 261 13.67 -3.47 7.90
CA THR A 261 14.85 -3.36 7.04
C THR A 261 15.89 -2.34 7.49
N GLY A 262 15.53 -1.39 8.36
CA GLY A 262 16.36 -0.21 8.61
C GLY A 262 16.54 0.61 7.32
N HIS A 263 17.61 1.39 7.20
CA HIS A 263 17.86 2.23 6.02
C HIS A 263 18.54 1.50 4.84
N SER A 264 18.52 0.16 4.84
CA SER A 264 19.19 -0.63 3.81
C SER A 264 18.32 -0.71 2.55
N PRO A 265 18.75 -0.18 1.40
CA PRO A 265 18.05 -0.41 0.14
C PRO A 265 18.17 -1.87 -0.31
N ASP A 266 17.28 -2.29 -1.21
CA ASP A 266 17.18 -3.66 -1.75
C ASP A 266 17.08 -4.75 -0.68
N SER A 267 16.32 -4.47 0.36
CA SER A 267 16.14 -5.35 1.51
C SER A 267 14.70 -5.82 1.67
N LEU A 268 14.51 -6.77 2.58
CA LEU A 268 13.23 -7.43 2.87
C LEU A 268 13.08 -7.54 4.38
N ALA A 269 11.95 -7.05 4.91
CA ALA A 269 11.50 -7.43 6.24
C ALA A 269 10.58 -8.65 6.08
N VAL A 270 10.91 -9.76 6.72
CA VAL A 270 10.14 -11.01 6.64
C VAL A 270 9.72 -11.45 8.04
N ALA A 271 8.43 -11.68 8.24
CA ALA A 271 7.90 -12.20 9.50
C ALA A 271 6.65 -13.05 9.26
N THR A 272 6.47 -14.09 10.08
CA THR A 272 5.21 -14.85 10.15
C THR A 272 4.36 -14.32 11.28
N LEU A 273 3.17 -13.80 10.97
CA LEU A 273 2.19 -13.38 11.97
C LEU A 273 1.09 -14.42 12.10
N ASP A 274 0.59 -14.62 13.32
CA ASP A 274 -0.64 -15.37 13.59
C ASP A 274 -1.79 -14.36 13.78
N LEU A 275 -2.58 -14.15 12.72
CA LEU A 275 -3.67 -13.17 12.69
C LEU A 275 -4.77 -13.50 13.71
N GLY A 276 -4.88 -14.79 14.07
CA GLY A 276 -5.83 -15.30 15.06
C GLY A 276 -5.25 -15.46 16.47
N ALA A 277 -4.00 -15.06 16.70
CA ALA A 277 -3.43 -15.10 18.05
C ALA A 277 -4.21 -14.15 18.99
N PRO A 278 -4.38 -14.55 20.26
CA PRO A 278 -4.92 -13.66 21.26
C PRO A 278 -4.01 -12.43 21.40
N ARG A 279 -4.60 -11.27 21.61
CA ARG A 279 -3.85 -10.04 21.86
C ARG A 279 -3.16 -10.11 23.23
N LYS A 280 -2.01 -9.44 23.39
CA LYS A 280 -1.26 -9.40 24.68
C LYS A 280 -2.04 -8.62 25.73
N PHE A 281 -2.63 -7.50 25.32
CA PHE A 281 -3.56 -6.78 26.17
C PHE A 281 -4.89 -7.55 26.21
N GLN A 282 -5.29 -7.97 27.41
CA GLN A 282 -6.56 -8.61 27.68
C GLN A 282 -7.13 -7.98 28.95
N TYR A 283 -8.39 -7.56 28.90
CA TYR A 283 -9.10 -7.09 30.08
C TYR A 283 -10.06 -8.20 30.52
N PHE A 284 -9.96 -8.64 31.78
CA PHE A 284 -10.74 -9.76 32.31
C PHE A 284 -10.78 -11.04 31.42
N LYS A 285 -9.68 -11.33 30.70
CA LYS A 285 -9.54 -12.46 29.73
C LYS A 285 -10.38 -12.33 28.45
N ILE A 286 -10.97 -11.16 28.19
CA ILE A 286 -11.57 -10.83 26.91
C ILE A 286 -10.48 -10.26 26.01
N ASP A 287 -10.46 -10.70 24.75
CA ASP A 287 -9.53 -10.16 23.76
C ASP A 287 -9.85 -8.68 23.51
N ALA A 288 -8.82 -7.83 23.67
CA ALA A 288 -8.97 -6.39 23.62
C ALA A 288 -9.56 -5.87 22.31
N ARG A 289 -9.42 -6.61 21.19
CA ARG A 289 -10.06 -6.22 19.94
C ARG A 289 -11.58 -6.23 20.09
N PHE A 290 -12.16 -7.29 20.67
CA PHE A 290 -13.61 -7.38 20.83
C PHE A 290 -14.13 -6.35 21.82
N GLU A 291 -13.43 -6.18 22.93
CA GLU A 291 -13.82 -5.23 23.97
C GLU A 291 -13.78 -3.79 23.46
N LYS A 292 -12.66 -3.36 22.87
CA LYS A 292 -12.55 -2.02 22.26
C LYS A 292 -13.66 -1.78 21.24
N MET A 293 -14.00 -2.77 20.43
CA MET A 293 -15.06 -2.62 19.43
C MET A 293 -16.46 -2.54 20.06
N ALA A 294 -16.71 -3.29 21.14
CA ALA A 294 -17.99 -3.33 21.83
C ALA A 294 -18.24 -2.10 22.71
N GLU A 295 -17.21 -1.56 23.35
CA GLU A 295 -17.31 -0.44 24.29
C GLU A 295 -17.26 0.94 23.63
N ARG A 296 -17.03 0.99 22.31
CA ARG A 296 -17.10 2.24 21.56
C ARG A 296 -18.46 2.91 21.75
N ARG A 297 -18.42 4.24 21.78
CA ARG A 297 -19.58 5.11 21.88
C ARG A 297 -19.75 5.98 20.62
N PRO A 298 -20.14 5.41 19.45
CA PRO A 298 -20.23 6.16 18.20
C PRO A 298 -21.11 7.41 18.29
N ASP A 299 -22.11 7.40 19.17
CA ASP A 299 -22.97 8.54 19.51
C ASP A 299 -22.18 9.78 19.95
N LEU A 300 -21.06 9.59 20.64
CA LEU A 300 -20.22 10.67 21.17
C LEU A 300 -19.26 11.26 20.13
N TYR A 301 -18.91 10.50 19.09
CA TYR A 301 -17.88 10.91 18.11
C TYR A 301 -18.46 11.37 16.77
N ARG A 302 -19.75 11.11 16.52
CA ARG A 302 -20.41 11.34 15.23
C ARG A 302 -20.35 12.81 14.76
N THR A 303 -20.42 13.77 15.69
CA THR A 303 -20.33 15.21 15.41
C THR A 303 -18.96 15.65 14.88
N HIS A 304 -17.88 14.96 15.25
CA HIS A 304 -16.52 15.28 14.79
C HIS A 304 -16.15 14.62 13.44
N VAL A 305 -16.85 13.54 13.06
CA VAL A 305 -16.58 12.78 11.83
C VAL A 305 -17.38 13.30 10.63
N LEU A 306 -18.57 13.88 10.85
CA LEU A 306 -19.49 14.27 9.77
C LEU A 306 -19.54 15.78 9.48
N ASP A 307 -19.45 16.64 10.50
CA ASP A 307 -19.80 18.06 10.38
C ASP A 307 -18.69 19.05 10.80
N GLY A 308 -17.49 18.56 11.09
CA GLY A 308 -16.34 19.43 11.34
C GLY A 308 -15.96 20.20 10.06
N PRO A 309 -15.66 21.51 10.12
CA PRO A 309 -15.15 22.21 8.96
C PRO A 309 -13.85 21.54 8.52
N ARG A 310 -13.85 20.88 7.35
CA ARG A 310 -12.59 20.64 6.62
C ARG A 310 -11.94 22.01 6.53
N VAL A 311 -10.71 22.17 7.04
CA VAL A 311 -10.00 23.45 7.01
C VAL A 311 -10.12 23.97 5.57
N ARG A 312 -11.02 24.95 5.40
CA ARG A 312 -11.27 25.58 4.10
C ARG A 312 -9.94 26.19 3.72
N ASP A 313 -9.58 26.08 2.45
CA ASP A 313 -8.45 26.84 1.91
C ASP A 313 -8.59 28.27 2.43
N ARG A 314 -7.74 28.64 3.41
CA ARG A 314 -7.52 30.05 3.66
C ARG A 314 -6.87 30.53 2.39
N GLY A 315 -7.62 31.27 1.58
CA GLY A 315 -7.18 31.87 0.33
C GLY A 315 -6.12 32.95 0.56
N GLU A 316 -5.04 32.61 1.24
CA GLU A 316 -3.92 33.48 1.56
C GLU A 316 -2.63 32.82 1.07
N THR A 317 -2.48 32.77 -0.26
CA THR A 317 -1.16 32.70 -0.89
C THR A 317 -0.52 34.09 -0.78
N GLY A 318 -0.09 34.44 0.43
CA GLY A 318 0.80 35.58 0.69
C GLY A 318 2.13 35.05 1.24
N PRO A 319 3.30 35.66 0.91
CA PRO A 319 4.63 35.17 1.30
C PRO A 319 4.96 35.25 2.81
N GLY A 320 3.95 35.32 3.69
CA GLY A 320 4.10 35.49 5.13
C GLY A 320 3.73 34.28 6.02
N VAL A 321 2.98 33.28 5.52
CA VAL A 321 2.37 32.26 6.40
C VAL A 321 3.31 31.08 6.73
N LEU A 322 4.41 30.92 5.99
CA LEU A 322 5.41 29.87 6.26
C LEU A 322 6.47 30.27 7.32
N LYS A 323 6.41 31.49 7.89
CA LYS A 323 7.42 31.96 8.85
C LYS A 323 7.18 31.60 10.31
N GLU A 324 6.02 31.06 10.68
CA GLU A 324 5.72 30.78 12.10
C GLU A 324 6.01 29.34 12.57
N TYR A 325 6.43 28.43 11.68
CA TYR A 325 6.75 27.04 12.06
C TYR A 325 8.22 26.78 12.42
N HIS A 326 9.09 27.81 12.42
CA HIS A 326 10.50 27.68 12.84
C HIS A 326 10.80 28.18 14.26
N ALA A 327 9.79 28.42 15.09
CA ALA A 327 9.96 28.92 16.45
C ALA A 327 9.76 27.87 17.55
N PHE A 328 10.24 26.63 17.36
CA PHE A 328 10.48 25.70 18.46
C PHE A 328 11.81 24.97 18.23
N GLY A 329 12.87 25.52 18.83
CA GLY A 329 14.23 25.00 18.76
C GLY A 329 15.26 26.08 19.09
N LYS A 330 15.32 26.48 20.37
CA LYS A 330 16.56 26.95 20.99
C LYS A 330 17.00 25.87 21.97
#